data_AF-A0A6J5D0B1-F1
#
_entry.id   AF-A0A6J5D0B1-F1
#
_cell.length_a   1.000
_cell.length_b   1.000
_cell.length_c   1.000
_cell.angle_alpha   90.00
_cell.angle_beta   90.00
_cell.angle_gamma   90.00
#
_symmetry.space_group_name_H-M   'P 1'
#
loop_
_entity.id
_entity.type
_entity.pdbx_description
1 polymer ?
#
loop_
_entity_poly.entity_id
_entity_poly.type
_entity_poly.pdbx_seq_one_letter_code
_entity_poly.pdbx_strand_id
1 'polypeptide(L)' 'MNSSQLIRVLKDDGWKLIRVTGSHHHFKHAVKPGLVTVPHPKKDLPIGTTKSILKSAGLQ' A
#
# COMPACT_ATOMS: atom_id res chain seq x y z
N MET A 1 10.77 -5.18 -4.48
CA MET A 1 9.81 -5.48 -3.38
C MET A 1 8.55 -6.00 -4.02
N ASN A 2 8.01 -7.12 -3.54
CA ASN A 2 6.77 -7.65 -4.12
C ASN A 2 5.53 -6.96 -3.52
N SER A 3 4.40 -7.00 -4.23
CA SER A 3 3.16 -6.38 -3.76
C SER A 3 2.67 -6.96 -2.43
N SER A 4 2.87 -8.26 -2.18
CA SER A 4 2.47 -8.92 -0.93
C SER A 4 3.26 -8.43 0.28
N GLN A 5 4.56 -8.17 0.13
CA GLN A 5 5.44 -7.60 1.16
C GLN A 5 5.00 -6.18 1.50
N LEU A 6 4.72 -5.35 0.50
CA LEU A 6 4.26 -3.99 0.71
C LEU A 6 2.90 -3.96 1.43
N ILE A 7 1.98 -4.85 1.05
CA ILE A 7 0.69 -5.00 1.75
C ILE A 7 0.90 -5.43 3.21
N ARG A 8 1.85 -6.34 3.47
CA ARG A 8 2.16 -6.78 4.84
C ARG A 8 2.69 -5.62 5.69
N VAL A 9 3.62 -4.83 5.18
CA VAL A 9 4.15 -3.64 5.86
C VAL A 9 3.03 -2.64 6.17
N LEU A 10 2.15 -2.36 5.20
CA LEU A 10 1.01 -1.47 5.42
C LEU A 10 0.07 -2.00 6.51
N LYS A 11 -0.26 -3.30 6.47
CA LYS A 11 -1.14 -3.91 7.48
C LYS A 11 -0.52 -3.86 8.89
N ASP A 12 0.78 -4.08 9.00
CA ASP A 12 1.53 -4.04 10.26
C ASP A 12 1.55 -2.62 10.87
N ASP A 13 1.69 -1.60 10.03
CA ASP A 13 1.55 -0.19 10.42
C ASP A 13 0.09 0.20 10.79
N GLY A 14 -0.89 -0.68 10.57
CA GLY A 14 -2.30 -0.46 10.91
C GLY A 14 -3.19 -0.01 9.75
N TRP A 15 -2.69 -0.04 8.51
CA TRP A 15 -3.50 0.22 7.33
C TRP A 15 -4.46 -0.93 7.05
N LYS A 16 -5.73 -0.60 6.88
CA LYS A 16 -6.80 -1.56 6.60
C LYS A 16 -7.25 -1.45 5.16
N LEU A 17 -7.42 -2.60 4.50
CA LEU A 17 -8.00 -2.66 3.16
C LEU A 17 -9.48 -2.26 3.26
N ILE A 18 -9.88 -1.22 2.52
CA ILE A 18 -11.26 -0.73 2.53
C ILE A 18 -12.03 -1.13 1.28
N ARG A 19 -11.36 -1.21 0.13
CA ARG A 19 -11.98 -1.62 -1.14
C ARG A 19 -10.92 -2.10 -2.12
N VAL A 20 -11.36 -2.89 -3.09
CA VAL A 20 -10.53 -3.38 -4.20
C VAL A 20 -11.24 -3.04 -5.50
N THR A 21 -10.53 -2.39 -6.42
CA THR A 21 -11.02 -2.08 -7.76
C THR A 21 -10.11 -2.75 -8.79
N GLY A 22 -10.50 -3.94 -9.25
CA GLY A 22 -9.67 -4.77 -10.11
C GLY A 22 -8.36 -5.15 -9.41
N SER A 23 -7.23 -4.74 -9.98
CA SER A 23 -5.91 -4.96 -9.37
C SER A 23 -5.49 -3.87 -8.38
N HIS A 24 -6.32 -2.87 -8.09
CA HIS A 24 -5.98 -1.78 -7.18
C HIS A 24 -6.59 -2.01 -5.79
N HIS A 25 -5.73 -2.19 -4.80
CA HIS A 25 -6.11 -2.41 -3.40
C HIS A 25 -5.99 -1.09 -2.65
N HIS A 26 -7.12 -0.58 -2.16
CA HIS A 26 -7.17 0.70 -1.47
C HIS A 26 -7.16 0.49 0.05
N PHE A 27 -6.19 1.13 0.71
CA PHE A 27 -5.95 1.05 2.13
C PHE A 27 -6.21 2.39 2.82
N LYS A 28 -6.79 2.34 4.01
CA LYS A 28 -7.03 3.49 4.88
C LYS A 28 -6.43 3.23 6.26
N HIS A 29 -5.78 4.24 6.83
CA HIS A 29 -5.32 4.21 8.21
C HIS A 29 -6.36 4.86 9.14
N ALA A 30 -6.43 4.41 10.39
CA ALA A 30 -7.36 4.99 11.36
C ALA A 30 -6.93 6.40 11.81
N VAL A 31 -5.62 6.63 11.91
CA VAL A 31 -5.02 7.86 12.46
C VAL A 31 -4.37 8.73 11.38
N LYS A 32 -3.85 8.12 10.31
CA LYS A 32 -3.07 8.82 9.28
C LYS A 32 -4.05 9.25 8.18
N PRO A 33 -4.08 10.52 7.80
CA PRO A 33 -4.95 10.98 6.73
C PRO A 33 -4.46 10.45 5.38
N GLY A 34 -5.40 10.19 4.47
CA GLY A 34 -5.12 9.75 3.11
C GLY A 34 -5.57 8.33 2.79
N LEU A 35 -5.41 7.98 1.52
CA LEU A 35 -5.74 6.68 0.97
C LEU A 35 -4.53 6.15 0.20
N VAL A 36 -4.03 4.99 0.59
CA VAL A 36 -2.91 4.34 -0.08
C VAL A 36 -3.46 3.32 -1.07
N THR A 37 -2.97 3.36 -2.30
CA THR A 37 -3.39 2.39 -3.33
C THR A 37 -2.22 1.52 -3.74
N VAL A 38 -2.38 0.20 -3.61
CA VAL A 38 -1.37 -0.78 -3.98
C VAL A 38 -1.86 -1.59 -5.18
N PRO A 39 -1.13 -1.62 -6.30
CA PRO A 39 -1.43 -2.53 -7.39
C PRO A 39 -1.01 -3.96 -7.00
N HIS A 40 -1.98 -4.86 -6.92
CA HIS A 40 -1.82 -6.28 -6.61
C HIS A 40 -2.79 -7.12 -7.46
N PRO A 41 -2.36 -8.25 -8.05
CA PRO A 41 -1.07 -8.92 -7.85
C PRO A 41 0.05 -8.39 -8.75
N LYS A 42 1.20 -8.05 -8.16
CA LYS A 42 2.46 -7.78 -8.89
C LYS A 42 3.64 -8.45 -8.18
N LYS A 43 4.40 -9.26 -8.93
CA LYS A 43 5.60 -9.95 -8.42
C LYS A 43 6.73 -8.98 -8.15
N ASP A 44 6.92 -7.99 -9.02
CA ASP A 44 7.87 -6.91 -8.83
C ASP A 44 7.20 -5.55 -8.96
N LEU A 45 7.33 -4.73 -7.92
CA LEU A 45 6.93 -3.33 -7.95
C LEU A 45 8.18 -2.48 -8.23
N PRO A 46 8.11 -1.56 -9.21
CA PRO A 46 9.18 -0.60 -9.42
C PRO A 46 9.52 0.13 -8.12
N ILE A 47 10.81 0.40 -7.92
CA ILE A 47 11.30 1.04 -6.69
C ILE A 47 10.63 2.41 -6.50
N GLY A 48 10.43 3.17 -7.58
CA GLY A 48 9.72 4.46 -7.52
C GLY A 48 8.27 4.34 -7.05
N THR A 49 7.55 3.32 -7.52
CA THR A 49 6.17 3.04 -7.07
C THR A 49 6.14 2.68 -5.59
N THR A 50 7.05 1.82 -5.18
CA THR A 50 7.16 1.37 -3.78
C THR A 50 7.47 2.55 -2.85
N LYS A 51 8.45 3.39 -3.20
CA LYS A 51 8.81 4.60 -2.44
C LYS A 51 7.65 5.61 -2.38
N SER A 52 6.97 5.83 -3.50
CA SER A 52 5.81 6.75 -3.53
C SER A 52 4.68 6.27 -2.62
N ILE A 53 4.42 4.95 -2.59
CA ILE A 53 3.44 4.35 -1.70
C ILE A 53 3.86 4.49 -0.24
N LEU A 54 5.11 4.19 0.10
CA LEU A 54 5.62 4.32 1.47
C LEU A 54 5.60 5.77 1.96
N LYS A 55 5.97 6.72 1.09
CA LYS A 55 5.86 8.16 1.37
C LYS A 55 4.41 8.58 1.63
N SER A 56 3.49 8.09 0.81
CA SER A 56 2.05 8.35 0.99
C SER A 56 1.50 7.71 2.27
N ALA A 57 2.10 6.61 2.71
CA ALA A 57 1.78 5.94 3.97
C ALA A 57 2.44 6.59 5.20
N GLY A 58 3.31 7.59 5.02
CA GLY A 58 4.08 8.21 6.10
C GLY A 58 5.08 7.26 6.74
N LEU A 59 5.61 6.31 5.97
CA LEU A 59 6.61 5.32 6.39
C LEU A 59 8.03 5.66 5.88
N GLN A 60 8.17 6.68 5.02
CA GLN A 60 9.44 7.14 4.45
C GLN A 60 9.40 8.59 4.00
#